data_AF-A0A1G6M831-F1
#
_entry.id   AF-A0A1G6M831-F1
#
_cell.length_a   1.000
_cell.length_b   1.000
_cell.length_c   1.000
_cell.angle_alpha   90.00
_cell.angle_beta   90.00
_cell.angle_gamma   90.00
#
_symmetry.space_group_name_H-M   'P 1'
#
loop_
_entity.id
_entity.type
_entity.pdbx_description
1 polymer ?
#
loop_
_entity_poly.entity_id
_entity_poly.type
_entity_poly.pdbx_seq_one_letter_code
_entity_poly.pdbx_strand_id
1 'polypeptide(L)'
;MSPEFAVSADPELLTYLTDAADVAPGQLAPRVGDPIELRPRRGGRDIEAWSAEGIRLGRLPPAERAALDDLIAATTLPLRGRITALVPRPHQIGAGRIHIRVTTAEG
;
A
#
# COMPACT_ATOMS: atom_id res chain seq x y z
N MET A 1 19.19 36.28 -6.23
CA MET A 1 18.91 35.01 -6.93
C MET A 1 19.13 33.89 -5.93
N SER A 2 18.05 33.40 -5.33
CA SER A 2 18.08 32.22 -4.47
C SER A 2 17.68 31.02 -5.33
N PRO A 3 18.33 29.86 -5.23
CA PRO A 3 17.85 28.67 -5.91
C PRO A 3 16.57 28.23 -5.20
N GLU A 4 15.44 28.28 -5.91
CA GLU A 4 14.26 27.54 -5.51
C GLU A 4 14.63 26.05 -5.59
N PHE A 5 14.76 25.40 -4.43
CA PHE A 5 14.75 23.96 -4.38
C PHE A 5 13.40 23.53 -4.91
N ALA A 6 13.33 23.19 -6.20
CA ALA A 6 12.24 22.42 -6.75
C ALA A 6 12.31 21.05 -6.07
N VAL A 7 11.74 20.97 -4.87
CA VAL A 7 11.34 19.70 -4.28
C VAL A 7 10.22 19.24 -5.21
N SER A 8 10.57 18.44 -6.21
CA SER A 8 9.61 17.50 -6.79
C SER A 8 9.29 16.55 -5.66
N ALA A 9 8.36 16.96 -4.78
CA ALA A 9 7.81 16.10 -3.77
C ALA A 9 6.92 15.15 -4.55
N ASP A 10 7.51 14.10 -5.10
CA ASP A 10 6.75 12.98 -5.60
C ASP A 10 5.79 12.59 -4.47
N PRO A 11 4.48 12.63 -4.69
CA PRO A 11 3.53 12.43 -3.61
C PRO A 11 3.78 11.06 -2.98
N GLU A 12 4.22 11.09 -1.72
CA GLU A 12 4.47 9.92 -0.91
C GLU A 12 3.30 9.74 0.06
N LEU A 13 2.72 8.54 0.08
CA LEU A 13 1.70 8.17 1.05
C LEU A 13 2.26 7.12 2.01
N LEU A 14 2.29 7.46 3.30
CA LEU A 14 2.51 6.51 4.38
C LEU A 14 1.15 6.20 5.04
N THR A 15 0.73 4.94 4.98
CA THR A 15 -0.56 4.51 5.56
C THR A 15 -0.47 3.06 6.05
N TYR A 16 -1.60 2.47 6.41
CA TYR A 16 -1.72 1.09 6.86
C TYR A 16 -2.84 0.35 6.14
N LEU A 17 -2.70 -0.97 6.02
CA LEU A 17 -3.73 -1.82 5.47
C LEU A 17 -4.78 -2.18 6.51
N THR A 18 -6.03 -2.14 6.08
CA THR A 18 -7.18 -2.71 6.79
C THR A 18 -7.52 -4.08 6.19
N ASP A 19 -8.30 -4.89 6.92
CA ASP A 19 -8.74 -6.20 6.44
C ASP A 19 -7.57 -7.07 5.95
N ALA A 20 -6.50 -7.06 6.76
CA ALA A 20 -5.29 -7.80 6.46
C ALA A 20 -5.62 -9.28 6.39
N ALA A 21 -5.23 -9.94 5.29
CA ALA A 21 -5.50 -11.35 5.12
C ALA A 21 -4.59 -12.15 6.06
N ASP A 22 -5.16 -13.19 6.68
CA ASP A 22 -4.35 -14.20 7.34
C ASP A 22 -3.50 -14.94 6.30
N VAL A 23 -2.22 -15.13 6.62
CA VAL A 23 -1.30 -15.88 5.78
C VAL A 23 -1.72 -17.34 5.82
N ALA A 24 -2.08 -17.92 4.67
CA ALA A 24 -2.48 -19.32 4.62
C ALA A 24 -1.29 -20.25 4.96
N PRO A 25 -1.55 -21.46 5.48
CA PRO A 25 -0.49 -22.43 5.74
C PRO A 25 0.35 -22.70 4.48
N GLY A 26 1.67 -22.56 4.59
CA GLY A 26 2.61 -22.74 3.48
C GLY A 26 2.87 -21.50 2.63
N GLN A 27 2.16 -20.38 2.87
CA GLN A 27 2.52 -19.09 2.27
C GLN A 27 3.64 -18.40 3.05
N LEU A 28 4.53 -17.73 2.32
CA LEU A 28 5.53 -16.86 2.95
C LEU A 28 4.84 -15.69 3.63
N ALA A 29 5.12 -15.51 4.92
CA ALA A 29 4.65 -14.35 5.66
C ALA A 29 5.30 -13.07 5.12
N PRO A 30 4.55 -11.96 5.01
CA PRO A 30 5.09 -10.68 4.56
C PRO A 30 6.17 -10.17 5.51
N ARG A 31 7.12 -9.41 4.98
CA ARG A 31 8.27 -8.84 5.69
C ARG A 31 8.41 -7.36 5.39
N VAL A 32 9.08 -6.64 6.31
CA VAL A 32 9.45 -5.24 6.07
C VAL A 32 10.40 -5.16 4.88
N GLY A 33 10.15 -4.21 3.98
CA GLY A 33 10.86 -4.03 2.72
C GLY A 33 10.23 -4.75 1.53
N ASP A 34 9.30 -5.70 1.77
CA ASP A 34 8.66 -6.42 0.67
C ASP A 34 7.92 -5.46 -0.27
N PRO A 35 8.05 -5.66 -1.60
CA PRO A 35 7.34 -4.86 -2.57
C PRO A 35 5.84 -5.18 -2.54
N ILE A 36 5.04 -4.14 -2.76
CA ILE A 36 3.60 -4.25 -2.91
C ILE A 36 3.11 -3.55 -4.16
N GLU A 37 1.98 -4.02 -4.66
CA GLU A 37 1.22 -3.36 -5.72
C GLU A 37 -0.18 -3.04 -5.21
N LEU A 38 -0.61 -1.80 -5.46
CA LEU A 38 -1.97 -1.37 -5.21
C LEU A 38 -2.78 -1.53 -6.49
N ARG A 39 -3.90 -2.25 -6.37
CA ARG A 39 -4.77 -2.59 -7.49
C ARG A 39 -6.20 -2.16 -7.16
N PRO A 40 -6.83 -1.33 -8.00
CA PRO A 40 -8.26 -1.06 -7.89
C PRO A 40 -9.03 -2.37 -8.06
N ARG A 41 -10.00 -2.64 -7.19
CA ARG A 41 -10.86 -3.81 -7.34
C ARG A 41 -11.81 -3.59 -8.53
N ARG A 42 -11.95 -4.60 -9.41
CA ARG A 42 -12.87 -4.53 -10.56
C ARG A 42 -14.29 -4.21 -10.08
N GLY A 43 -14.83 -3.05 -10.50
CA GLY A 43 -16.17 -2.59 -10.16
C GLY A 43 -16.34 -2.01 -8.75
N GLY A 44 -15.26 -1.78 -8.00
CA GLY A 44 -15.32 -1.38 -6.59
C GLY A 44 -14.74 0.00 -6.28
N ARG A 45 -15.08 0.52 -5.09
CA ARG A 45 -14.48 1.72 -4.48
C ARG A 45 -13.21 1.42 -3.68
N ASP A 46 -12.80 0.15 -3.64
CA ASP A 46 -11.70 -0.32 -2.81
C ASP A 46 -10.42 -0.47 -3.64
N ILE A 47 -9.30 -0.23 -2.97
CA ILE A 47 -7.96 -0.52 -3.49
C ILE A 47 -7.35 -1.58 -2.62
N GLU A 48 -6.92 -2.66 -3.24
CA GLU A 48 -6.30 -3.80 -2.58
C GLU A 48 -4.78 -3.72 -2.72
N ALA A 49 -4.07 -4.10 -1.66
CA ALA A 49 -2.63 -4.27 -1.70
C ALA A 49 -2.29 -5.75 -1.91
N TRP A 50 -1.38 -6.00 -2.84
CA TRP A 50 -0.95 -7.33 -3.26
C TRP A 50 0.56 -7.46 -3.12
N SER A 51 1.06 -8.61 -2.70
CA SER A 51 2.50 -8.94 -2.75
C SER A 51 2.94 -9.22 -4.19
N ALA A 52 4.26 -9.23 -4.42
CA ALA A 52 4.83 -9.65 -5.71
C ALA A 52 4.40 -11.08 -6.12
N GLU A 53 4.20 -11.96 -5.14
CA GLU A 53 3.72 -13.34 -5.34
C GLU A 53 2.20 -13.42 -5.62
N GLY A 54 1.50 -12.29 -5.74
CA GLY A 54 0.08 -12.26 -6.01
C GLY A 54 -0.80 -12.63 -4.82
N ILE A 55 -0.29 -12.47 -3.58
CA ILE A 55 -1.07 -12.68 -2.36
C ILE A 55 -1.71 -11.37 -1.94
N ARG A 56 -3.02 -11.37 -1.69
CA ARG A 56 -3.73 -10.19 -1.16
C ARG A 56 -3.28 -9.95 0.29
N LEU A 57 -2.71 -8.78 0.56
CA LEU A 57 -2.22 -8.38 1.88
C LEU A 57 -3.26 -7.61 2.69
N GLY A 58 -4.23 -6.97 2.02
CA GLY A 58 -5.30 -6.20 2.64
C GLY A 58 -5.84 -5.13 1.70
N ARG A 59 -6.51 -4.12 2.26
CA ARG A 59 -7.05 -2.98 1.52
C ARG A 59 -6.68 -1.65 2.14
N LEU A 60 -6.59 -0.62 1.32
CA LEU A 60 -6.43 0.75 1.81
C LEU A 60 -7.65 1.19 2.64
N PRO A 61 -7.46 2.03 3.66
CA PRO A 61 -8.57 2.66 4.34
C PRO A 61 -9.30 3.63 3.38
N PRO A 62 -10.61 3.88 3.58
CA PRO A 62 -11.40 4.70 2.66
C PRO A 62 -10.89 6.14 2.46
N ALA A 63 -10.31 6.75 3.50
CA ALA A 63 -9.80 8.12 3.45
C ALA A 63 -8.58 8.22 2.52
N GLU A 64 -7.62 7.32 2.66
CA GLU A 64 -6.44 7.25 1.81
C GLU A 64 -6.77 6.85 0.39
N ARG A 65 -7.77 5.97 0.21
CA ARG A 65 -8.30 5.70 -1.13
C ARG A 65 -8.81 6.99 -1.78
N ALA A 66 -9.57 7.81 -1.06
CA ALA A 66 -10.08 9.07 -1.61
C ALA A 66 -8.94 10.05 -1.94
N ALA A 67 -7.87 10.06 -1.14
CA ALA A 67 -6.68 10.87 -1.42
C ALA A 67 -5.89 10.39 -2.65
N LEU A 68 -5.99 9.11 -3.02
CA LEU A 68 -5.31 8.53 -4.18
C LEU A 68 -6.16 8.50 -5.46
N ASP A 69 -7.41 8.96 -5.42
CA ASP A 69 -8.33 8.85 -6.55
C ASP A 69 -7.83 9.53 -7.81
N ASP A 70 -7.44 10.80 -7.68
CA ASP A 70 -6.97 11.61 -8.81
C ASP A 70 -5.68 11.02 -9.39
N LEU A 71 -4.82 10.49 -8.52
CA LEU A 71 -3.57 9.87 -8.92
C LEU A 71 -3.83 8.56 -9.69
N ILE A 72 -4.76 7.72 -9.22
CA ILE A 72 -5.14 6.47 -9.90
C ILE A 72 -5.82 6.77 -11.23
N ALA A 73 -6.64 7.82 -11.30
CA ALA A 73 -7.25 8.25 -12.56
C ALA A 73 -6.21 8.79 -13.56
N ALA A 74 -5.13 9.39 -13.07
CA ALA A 74 -4.07 9.98 -13.88
C ALA A 74 -3.01 8.97 -14.36
N THR A 75 -2.92 7.78 -13.75
CA THR A 75 -1.91 6.77 -14.10
C THR A 75 -2.51 5.50 -14.71
N THR A 76 -1.84 4.96 -15.73
CA THR A 76 -2.16 3.64 -16.31
C THR A 76 -1.41 2.51 -15.64
N LEU A 77 -0.42 2.81 -14.79
CA LEU A 77 0.42 1.84 -14.10
C LEU A 77 -0.13 1.54 -12.70
N PRO A 78 0.02 0.30 -12.20
CA PRO A 78 -0.29 0.00 -10.80
C PRO A 78 0.60 0.84 -9.88
N LEU A 79 -0.01 1.46 -8.87
CA LEU A 79 0.76 2.18 -7.84
C LEU A 79 1.58 1.18 -7.04
N ARG A 80 2.87 1.46 -6.89
CA ARG A 80 3.82 0.58 -6.22
C ARG A 80 4.24 1.14 -4.87
N GLY A 81 4.62 0.24 -3.98
CA GLY A 81 5.06 0.60 -2.65
C GLY A 81 5.87 -0.51 -1.99
N ARG A 82 6.15 -0.31 -0.70
CA ARG A 82 6.82 -1.29 0.15
C ARG A 82 6.18 -1.36 1.53
N ILE A 83 6.29 -2.50 2.18
CA ILE A 83 5.96 -2.65 3.60
C ILE A 83 7.02 -1.92 4.43
N THR A 84 6.59 -1.01 5.29
CA THR A 84 7.48 -0.24 6.18
C THR A 84 7.45 -0.74 7.62
N ALA A 85 6.33 -1.32 8.06
CA ALA A 85 6.24 -1.97 9.36
C ALA A 85 5.18 -3.07 9.39
N LEU A 86 5.41 -4.06 10.26
CA LEU A 86 4.45 -5.08 10.65
C LEU A 86 4.18 -4.89 12.14
N VAL A 87 2.97 -4.47 12.49
CA VAL A 87 2.59 -4.13 13.87
C VAL A 87 1.65 -5.21 14.40
N PRO A 88 2.12 -6.07 15.32
CA PRO A 88 1.24 -7.02 15.99
C PRO A 88 0.11 -6.30 16.71
N ARG A 89 -1.09 -6.87 16.72
CA ARG A 89 -2.18 -6.39 17.56
C ARG A 89 -2.31 -7.31 18.77
N PRO A 90 -1.67 -6.98 19.90
CA PRO A 90 -1.95 -7.71 21.13
C PRO A 90 -3.46 -7.59 21.38
N HIS A 91 -4.14 -8.75 21.47
CA HIS A 91 -5.57 -8.90 21.78
C HIS A 91 -6.55 -8.99 20.60
N GLN A 92 -6.10 -9.01 19.34
CA GLN A 92 -6.95 -9.40 18.20
C GLN A 92 -6.46 -10.72 17.59
N ILE A 93 -7.36 -11.68 17.41
CA ILE A 93 -7.10 -12.90 16.63
C ILE A 93 -7.12 -12.49 15.15
N GLY A 94 -5.99 -12.66 14.46
CA GLY A 94 -5.84 -12.36 13.04
C GLY A 94 -4.53 -11.64 12.71
N ALA A 95 -4.30 -11.38 11.41
CA ALA A 95 -3.13 -10.67 10.90
C ALA A 95 -2.97 -9.28 11.56
N GLY A 96 -1.73 -8.96 11.94
CA GLY A 96 -1.36 -7.65 12.46
C GLY A 96 -1.62 -6.51 11.47
N ARG A 97 -1.35 -5.27 11.88
CA ARG A 97 -1.46 -4.11 10.98
C ARG A 97 -0.19 -4.00 10.13
N ILE A 98 -0.35 -3.97 8.81
CA ILE A 98 0.74 -3.76 7.85
C ILE A 98 0.78 -2.28 7.50
N HIS A 99 1.90 -1.61 7.76
CA HIS A 99 2.14 -0.23 7.33
C HIS A 99 2.90 -0.25 6.02
N ILE A 100 2.54 0.67 5.12
CA ILE A 100 3.05 0.71 3.75
C ILE A 100 3.42 2.14 3.37
N ARG A 101 4.42 2.25 2.51
CA ARG A 101 4.79 3.48 1.82
C ARG A 101 4.53 3.29 0.33
N VAL A 102 3.83 4.23 -0.27
CA VAL A 102 3.51 4.27 -1.71
C VAL A 102 4.23 5.47 -2.31
N THR A 103 4.87 5.28 -3.46
CA THR A 103 5.57 6.33 -4.19
C THR A 103 5.06 6.37 -5.63
N THR A 104 4.93 7.57 -6.19
CA THR A 104 4.54 7.76 -7.60
C THR A 104 5.69 7.67 -8.57
N ALA A 105 6.93 7.86 -8.10
CA ALA A 105 8.11 7.67 -8.90
C ALA A 105 8.35 6.18 -9.15
N GLU A 106 8.71 5.83 -10.39
CA GLU A 106 9.38 4.57 -10.70
C GLU A 106 10.67 4.52 -9.88
N GLY A 107 10.62 3.80 -8.75
CA GLY A 107 11.79 3.57 -7.91
C GLY A 107 12.80 2.63 -8.56
#